data_AF-A0A2P9HEL4-F1
#
_entry.id   AF-A0A2P9HEL4-F1
#
_cell.length_a   1.000
_cell.length_b   1.000
_cell.length_c   1.000
_cell.angle_alpha   90.00
_cell.angle_beta   90.00
_cell.angle_gamma   90.00
#
_symmetry.space_group_name_H-M   'P 1'
#
loop_
_entity.id
_entity.type
_entity.pdbx_description
1 polymer ?
#
loop_
_entity_poly.entity_id
_entity_poly.type
_entity_poly.pdbx_seq_one_letter_code
_entity_poly.pdbx_strand_id
1 'polypeptide(L)'
;MVAVQLISAQVGRVTGHGLGKSLKTVLPNWLVLGLIAVLFIANTINIGANLAAMGEAATLVIGGWSHIYTFLFALFSLLLQLFIPYHRYVQFLKWLTLVLFAYIALLFMVKIDWLAAAQGLVIPRIPGKEAVTTIVAIFGTTISPYLFFWQAAQEVEELDQKEEREPLKQKRSQAPDALKRIRWDTFVGMAVSNIVGLAIILGTAATLNAAGKTEVARFV
;
A
#
# COMPACT_ATOMS: atom_id res chain seq x y z
N MET A 1 -3.22 -5.68 -9.22
CA MET A 1 -2.18 -4.80 -8.62
C MET A 1 -1.09 -4.44 -9.62
N VAL A 2 -0.27 -5.40 -10.09
CA VAL A 2 0.86 -5.16 -11.03
C VAL A 2 0.44 -4.39 -12.28
N ALA A 3 -0.60 -4.83 -13.00
CA ALA A 3 -1.00 -4.18 -14.25
C ALA A 3 -1.33 -2.68 -14.05
N VAL A 4 -2.10 -2.36 -13.00
CA VAL A 4 -2.51 -0.97 -12.73
C VAL A 4 -1.29 -0.12 -12.37
N GLN A 5 -0.40 -0.64 -11.53
CA GLN A 5 0.82 0.06 -11.12
C GLN A 5 1.78 0.29 -12.29
N LEU A 6 1.93 -0.71 -13.18
CA LEU A 6 2.71 -0.58 -14.40
C LEU A 6 2.15 0.51 -15.31
N ILE A 7 0.84 0.55 -15.52
CA ILE A 7 0.20 1.57 -16.36
C ILE A 7 0.40 2.95 -15.73
N SER A 8 0.18 3.10 -14.42
CA SER A 8 0.38 4.37 -13.71
C SER A 8 1.84 4.86 -13.80
N ALA A 9 2.82 3.97 -13.58
CA ALA A 9 4.24 4.27 -13.72
C ALA A 9 4.59 4.69 -15.16
N GLN A 10 4.06 3.97 -16.15
CA GLN A 10 4.26 4.31 -17.57
C GLN A 10 3.69 5.68 -17.92
N VAL A 11 2.50 6.04 -17.41
CA VAL A 11 1.93 7.37 -17.63
C VAL A 11 2.88 8.44 -17.11
N GLY A 12 3.39 8.32 -15.88
CA GLY A 12 4.38 9.26 -15.32
C GLY A 12 5.66 9.31 -16.16
N ARG A 13 6.27 8.16 -16.43
CA ARG A 13 7.53 8.03 -17.17
C ARG A 13 7.46 8.53 -18.63
N VAL A 14 6.33 8.28 -19.31
CA VAL A 14 6.14 8.67 -20.72
C VAL A 14 5.81 10.14 -20.83
N THR A 15 4.90 10.63 -19.99
CA THR A 15 4.38 12.00 -20.12
C THR A 15 5.24 13.04 -19.42
N GLY A 16 6.05 12.66 -18.42
CA GLY A 16 6.76 13.59 -17.54
C GLY A 16 5.82 14.36 -16.61
N HIS A 17 4.58 13.90 -16.45
CA HIS A 17 3.56 14.58 -15.67
C HIS A 17 2.84 13.62 -14.73
N GLY A 18 2.55 14.10 -13.52
CA GLY A 18 1.72 13.35 -12.57
C GLY A 18 0.33 13.06 -13.13
N LEU A 19 -0.33 12.03 -12.59
CA LEU A 19 -1.60 11.52 -13.11
C LEU A 19 -2.70 12.60 -13.18
N GLY A 20 -2.75 13.51 -12.21
CA GLY A 20 -3.72 14.62 -12.19
C GLY A 20 -3.59 15.58 -13.37
N LYS A 21 -2.36 15.93 -13.78
CA LYS A 21 -2.12 16.79 -14.95
C LYS A 21 -2.44 16.04 -16.25
N SER A 22 -2.11 14.74 -16.31
CA SER A 22 -2.49 13.88 -17.43
C SER A 22 -4.01 13.76 -17.58
N LEU A 23 -4.77 13.61 -16.49
CA LEU A 23 -6.24 13.52 -16.53
C LEU A 23 -6.91 14.80 -17.05
N LYS A 24 -6.39 15.99 -16.72
CA LYS A 24 -6.91 17.27 -17.23
C LYS A 24 -6.81 17.42 -18.75
N THR A 25 -5.96 16.63 -19.41
CA THR A 25 -5.84 16.66 -20.87
C THR A 25 -6.93 15.85 -21.58
N VAL A 26 -7.63 14.96 -20.86
CA VAL A 26 -8.63 14.04 -21.43
C VAL A 26 -10.02 14.26 -20.82
N LEU A 27 -10.11 14.78 -19.60
CA LEU A 27 -11.37 14.96 -18.86
C LEU A 27 -11.60 16.44 -18.51
N PRO A 28 -12.87 16.87 -18.41
CA PRO A 28 -13.19 18.24 -18.01
C PRO A 28 -12.77 18.51 -16.55
N ASN A 29 -12.41 19.76 -16.25
CA ASN A 29 -11.85 20.15 -14.96
C ASN A 29 -12.73 19.80 -13.75
N TRP A 30 -14.06 19.92 -13.88
CA TRP A 30 -14.99 19.60 -12.79
C TRP A 30 -14.94 18.13 -12.38
N LEU A 31 -14.77 17.22 -13.35
CA LEU A 31 -14.69 15.78 -13.09
C LEU A 31 -13.36 15.43 -12.43
N VAL A 32 -12.26 16.03 -12.90
CA VAL A 32 -10.94 15.84 -12.29
C VAL A 32 -10.93 16.34 -10.84
N LEU A 33 -11.52 17.51 -10.57
CA LEU A 33 -11.66 18.04 -9.21
C LEU A 33 -12.52 17.13 -8.33
N GLY A 34 -13.63 16.61 -8.85
CA GLY A 34 -14.47 15.64 -8.14
C GLY A 34 -13.70 14.37 -7.76
N LEU A 35 -12.94 13.80 -8.69
CA LEU A 35 -12.09 12.63 -8.43
C LEU A 35 -11.02 12.90 -7.37
N ILE A 36 -10.36 14.08 -7.43
CA ILE A 36 -9.36 14.48 -6.43
C ILE A 36 -10.02 14.67 -5.06
N ALA A 37 -11.22 15.24 -4.99
CA ALA A 37 -11.94 15.42 -3.73
C ALA A 37 -12.30 14.07 -3.08
N VAL A 38 -12.83 13.12 -3.85
CA VAL A 38 -13.11 11.75 -3.37
C VAL A 38 -11.81 11.08 -2.90
N LEU A 39 -10.73 11.22 -3.66
CA LEU A 39 -9.42 10.68 -3.31
C LEU A 39 -8.89 11.27 -1.99
N PHE A 40 -9.03 12.58 -1.82
CA PHE A 40 -8.60 13.29 -0.62
C PHE A 40 -9.34 12.79 0.63
N ILE A 41 -10.66 12.67 0.55
CA ILE A 41 -11.49 12.13 1.64
C ILE A 41 -11.08 10.69 1.96
N ALA A 42 -11.01 9.82 0.94
CA ALA A 42 -10.64 8.42 1.13
C ALA A 42 -9.24 8.25 1.75
N ASN A 43 -8.26 9.04 1.31
CA ASN A 43 -6.91 9.00 1.85
C ASN A 43 -6.84 9.55 3.28
N THR A 44 -7.65 10.56 3.60
CA THR A 44 -7.74 11.10 4.97
C THR A 44 -8.25 10.04 5.93
N ILE A 45 -9.29 9.28 5.55
CA ILE A 45 -9.81 8.15 6.33
C ILE A 45 -8.74 7.06 6.49
N ASN A 46 -8.01 6.74 5.41
CA ASN A 46 -6.94 5.73 5.43
C ASN A 46 -5.81 6.10 6.42
N ILE A 47 -5.34 7.36 6.36
CA ILE A 47 -4.32 7.85 7.31
C ILE A 47 -4.85 7.79 8.75
N GLY A 48 -6.09 8.22 8.98
CA GLY A 48 -6.71 8.16 10.30
C GLY A 48 -6.80 6.73 10.86
N ALA A 49 -7.21 5.77 10.02
CA ALA A 49 -7.28 4.35 10.40
C ALA A 49 -5.89 3.79 10.75
N ASN A 50 -4.85 4.13 9.99
CA ASN A 50 -3.49 3.67 10.25
C ASN A 50 -2.94 4.25 11.56
N LEU A 51 -3.20 5.53 11.84
CA LEU A 51 -2.78 6.17 13.10
C LEU A 51 -3.50 5.56 14.31
N ALA A 52 -4.80 5.27 14.18
CA ALA A 52 -5.56 4.58 15.24
C ALA A 52 -4.98 3.19 15.51
N ALA A 53 -4.68 2.42 14.47
CA ALA A 53 -4.06 1.10 14.59
C ALA A 53 -2.67 1.17 15.26
N MET A 54 -1.86 2.19 14.96
CA MET A 54 -0.58 2.42 15.65
C MET A 54 -0.79 2.71 17.14
N GLY A 55 -1.81 3.50 17.49
CA GLY A 55 -2.17 3.78 18.87
C GLY A 55 -2.60 2.53 19.65
N GLU A 56 -3.47 1.70 19.05
CA GLU A 56 -3.89 0.41 19.62
C GLU A 56 -2.70 -0.55 19.80
N ALA A 57 -1.81 -0.64 18.81
CA ALA A 57 -0.61 -1.45 18.90
C ALA A 57 0.31 -1.01 20.04
N ALA A 58 0.47 0.30 20.27
CA ALA A 58 1.24 0.81 21.40
C ALA A 58 0.59 0.50 22.75
N THR A 59 -0.74 0.63 22.86
CA THR A 59 -1.47 0.23 24.06
C THR A 59 -1.29 -1.25 24.37
N LEU A 60 -1.22 -2.13 23.36
CA LEU A 60 -0.96 -3.56 23.58
C LEU A 60 0.43 -3.84 24.17
N VAL A 61 1.43 -3.00 23.88
CA VAL A 61 2.81 -3.20 24.34
C VAL A 61 3.08 -2.51 25.68
N ILE A 62 2.60 -1.28 25.86
CA ILE A 62 2.95 -0.40 26.99
C ILE A 62 1.77 -0.26 27.98
N GLY A 63 0.56 -0.69 27.61
CA GLY A 63 -0.67 -0.36 28.34
C GLY A 63 -1.12 1.08 28.09
N GLY A 64 -2.15 1.56 28.79
CA GLY A 64 -2.60 2.95 28.72
C GLY A 64 -3.67 3.26 27.66
N TRP A 65 -3.92 4.54 27.40
CA TRP A 65 -5.04 5.00 26.56
C TRP A 65 -4.63 5.16 25.08
N SER A 66 -5.29 4.39 24.20
CA SER A 66 -5.01 4.33 22.75
C SER A 66 -5.13 5.70 22.06
N HIS A 67 -6.07 6.55 22.48
CA HIS A 67 -6.27 7.88 21.91
C HIS A 67 -5.07 8.80 22.12
N ILE A 68 -4.39 8.71 23.27
CA ILE A 68 -3.19 9.51 23.55
C ILE A 68 -2.07 9.09 22.61
N TYR A 69 -1.83 7.78 22.46
CA TYR A 69 -0.82 7.28 21.53
C TYR A 69 -1.15 7.62 20.08
N THR A 70 -2.42 7.54 19.68
CA THR A 70 -2.87 7.94 18.33
C THR A 70 -2.52 9.39 18.05
N PHE A 71 -2.82 10.31 18.99
CA PHE A 71 -2.48 11.72 18.85
C PHE A 71 -0.95 11.95 18.81
N LEU A 72 -0.20 11.26 19.68
CA LEU A 72 1.27 11.34 19.70
C LEU A 72 1.88 10.85 18.38
N PHE A 73 1.42 9.72 17.84
CA PHE A 73 1.89 9.22 16.54
C PHE A 73 1.48 10.12 15.38
N ALA A 74 0.30 10.74 15.45
CA ALA A 74 -0.14 11.71 14.44
C ALA A 74 0.80 12.93 14.43
N LEU A 75 1.04 13.53 15.60
CA LEU A 75 1.94 14.66 15.74
C LEU A 75 3.37 14.30 15.35
N PHE A 76 3.88 13.16 15.82
CA PHE A 76 5.20 12.68 15.49
C PHE A 76 5.37 12.44 13.99
N SER A 77 4.43 11.78 13.33
CA SER A 77 4.46 11.54 11.89
C SER A 77 4.45 12.84 11.10
N LEU A 78 3.63 13.81 11.52
CA LEU A 78 3.57 15.14 10.92
C LEU A 78 4.91 15.88 11.07
N LEU A 79 5.50 15.88 12.26
CA LEU A 79 6.80 16.52 12.50
C LEU A 79 7.90 15.87 11.66
N LEU A 80 7.95 14.54 11.57
CA LEU A 80 8.90 13.85 10.71
C LEU A 80 8.75 14.27 9.25
N GLN A 81 7.53 14.40 8.74
CA GLN A 81 7.27 14.79 7.35
C GLN A 81 7.60 16.26 7.07
N LEU A 82 7.49 17.15 8.06
CA LEU A 82 7.84 18.56 7.91
C LEU A 82 9.35 18.82 8.02
N PHE A 83 10.06 18.09 8.88
CA PHE A 83 11.47 18.38 9.19
C PHE A 83 12.49 17.47 8.50
N ILE A 84 12.09 16.28 8.03
CA ILE A 84 13.01 15.32 7.42
C ILE A 84 12.87 15.32 5.89
N PRO A 85 13.97 15.51 5.14
CA PRO A 85 13.92 15.42 3.69
C PRO A 85 13.52 14.00 3.24
N TYR A 86 12.66 13.95 2.23
CA TYR A 86 12.07 12.72 1.69
C TYR A 86 13.07 11.59 1.47
N HIS A 87 14.25 11.89 0.91
CA HIS A 87 15.28 10.87 0.64
C HIS A 87 15.74 10.10 1.88
N ARG A 88 15.96 10.80 3.00
CA ARG A 88 16.35 10.15 4.26
C ARG A 88 15.19 9.39 4.86
N TYR A 89 13.99 9.97 4.79
CA TYR A 89 12.78 9.36 5.31
C TYR A 89 12.47 8.03 4.61
N VAL A 90 12.54 7.98 3.28
CA VAL A 90 12.29 6.77 2.49
C VAL A 90 13.32 5.68 2.77
N GLN A 91 14.59 6.01 2.98
CA GLN A 91 15.61 5.02 3.34
C GLN A 91 15.28 4.36 4.67
N PHE A 92 14.89 5.13 5.68
CA PHE A 92 14.47 4.58 6.97
C PHE A 92 13.24 3.68 6.82
N LEU A 93 12.21 4.13 6.09
CA LEU A 93 11.01 3.34 5.85
C LEU A 93 11.32 2.02 5.12
N LYS A 94 12.23 2.02 4.14
CA LYS A 94 12.66 0.80 3.43
C LYS A 94 13.30 -0.24 4.36
N TRP A 95 14.03 0.19 5.38
CA TRP A 95 14.57 -0.75 6.38
C TRP A 95 13.47 -1.20 7.34
N LEU A 96 12.57 -0.30 7.73
CA LEU A 96 11.45 -0.62 8.60
C LEU A 96 10.49 -1.65 7.98
N THR A 97 10.32 -1.66 6.65
CA THR A 97 9.51 -2.69 5.98
C THR A 97 10.04 -4.11 6.16
N LEU A 98 11.32 -4.29 6.51
CA LEU A 98 11.86 -5.62 6.82
C LEU A 98 11.17 -6.27 8.02
N VAL A 99 10.57 -5.48 8.93
CA VAL A 99 9.77 -6.00 10.05
C VAL A 99 8.59 -6.85 9.54
N LEU A 100 8.06 -6.57 8.35
CA LEU A 100 6.98 -7.36 7.76
C LEU A 100 7.37 -8.82 7.48
N PHE A 101 8.67 -9.13 7.34
CA PHE A 101 9.14 -10.51 7.19
C PHE A 101 8.94 -11.33 8.48
N ALA A 102 8.68 -10.71 9.63
CA ALA A 102 8.28 -11.41 10.84
C ALA A 102 6.99 -12.23 10.62
N TYR A 103 6.06 -11.76 9.79
CA TYR A 103 4.86 -12.53 9.43
C TYR A 103 5.17 -13.76 8.58
N ILE A 104 6.20 -13.70 7.75
CA ILE A 104 6.67 -14.87 7.00
C ILE A 104 7.33 -15.86 7.97
N ALA A 105 8.15 -15.37 8.90
CA ALA A 105 8.76 -16.19 9.94
C ALA A 105 7.70 -16.91 10.81
N LEU A 106 6.58 -16.24 11.11
CA LEU A 106 5.46 -16.81 11.86
C LEU A 106 4.90 -18.08 11.19
N LEU A 107 4.88 -18.16 9.86
CA LEU A 107 4.37 -19.34 9.15
C LEU A 107 5.19 -20.62 9.44
N PHE A 108 6.46 -20.47 9.80
CA PHE A 108 7.32 -21.62 10.17
C PHE A 108 7.15 -22.02 11.64
N MET A 109 6.55 -21.15 12.47
CA MET A 109 6.31 -21.42 13.89
C MET A 109 4.93 -22.03 14.14
N VAL A 110 3.95 -21.75 13.28
CA VAL A 110 2.57 -22.20 13.45
C VAL A 110 2.30 -23.45 12.61
N LYS A 111 1.50 -24.39 13.14
CA LYS A 111 1.05 -25.57 12.40
C LYS A 111 -0.04 -25.16 11.40
N ILE A 112 0.33 -25.11 10.13
CA ILE A 112 -0.58 -24.78 9.03
C ILE A 112 -0.95 -26.06 8.28
N ASP A 113 -2.25 -26.28 8.06
CA ASP A 113 -2.71 -27.26 7.10
C ASP A 113 -2.50 -26.71 5.68
N TRP A 114 -1.36 -27.08 5.09
CA TRP A 114 -0.99 -26.66 3.75
C TRP A 114 -1.94 -27.17 2.66
N LEU A 115 -2.59 -28.31 2.89
CA LEU A 115 -3.57 -28.85 1.94
C LEU A 115 -4.83 -27.98 1.94
N ALA A 116 -5.35 -27.65 3.12
CA ALA A 116 -6.49 -26.74 3.25
C ALA A 116 -6.15 -25.33 2.70
N ALA A 117 -4.94 -24.82 2.97
CA ALA A 117 -4.49 -23.54 2.43
C ALA A 117 -4.42 -23.55 0.89
N ALA A 118 -3.87 -24.60 0.29
CA ALA A 118 -3.80 -24.75 -1.17
C ALA A 118 -5.20 -24.87 -1.79
N GLN A 119 -6.09 -25.64 -1.16
CA GLN A 119 -7.49 -25.75 -1.60
C GLN A 119 -8.21 -24.40 -1.53
N GLY A 120 -8.03 -23.64 -0.45
CA GLY A 120 -8.63 -22.30 -0.30
C GLY A 120 -8.08 -21.27 -1.27
N LEU A 121 -6.84 -21.42 -1.75
CA LEU A 121 -6.24 -20.55 -2.76
C LEU A 121 -6.83 -20.79 -4.16
N VAL A 122 -7.16 -22.05 -4.48
CA VAL A 122 -7.60 -22.46 -5.82
C VAL A 122 -9.12 -22.50 -5.95
N ILE A 123 -9.83 -22.85 -4.86
CA ILE A 123 -11.28 -23.04 -4.86
C ILE A 123 -11.94 -21.86 -4.17
N PRO A 124 -12.48 -20.87 -4.92
CA PRO A 124 -13.14 -19.72 -4.32
C PRO A 124 -14.46 -20.16 -3.66
N ARG A 125 -14.58 -19.88 -2.36
CA ARG A 125 -15.84 -20.00 -1.62
C ARG A 125 -16.22 -18.63 -1.10
N ILE A 126 -17.43 -18.18 -1.38
CA ILE A 126 -17.95 -16.89 -0.92
C ILE A 126 -19.16 -17.17 -0.02
N PRO A 127 -18.93 -17.51 1.26
CA PRO A 127 -20.02 -17.76 2.19
C PRO A 127 -20.64 -16.42 2.63
N GLY A 128 -21.63 -15.94 1.88
CA GLY A 128 -22.49 -14.84 2.31
C GLY A 128 -21.87 -13.43 2.19
N LYS A 129 -22.49 -12.49 2.90
CA LYS A 129 -22.22 -11.05 2.75
C LYS A 129 -20.90 -10.64 3.40
N GLU A 130 -20.49 -11.24 4.53
CA GLU A 130 -19.23 -10.86 5.18
C GLU A 130 -18.02 -11.15 4.29
N ALA A 131 -18.03 -12.27 3.56
CA ALA A 131 -16.98 -12.62 2.61
C ALA A 131 -16.83 -11.56 1.51
N VAL A 132 -17.94 -11.05 0.98
CA VAL A 132 -17.93 -9.96 -0.01
C VAL A 132 -17.38 -8.67 0.60
N THR A 133 -17.76 -8.32 1.83
CA THR A 133 -17.22 -7.15 2.54
C THR A 133 -15.71 -7.25 2.74
N THR A 134 -15.20 -8.40 3.17
CA THR A 134 -13.75 -8.64 3.34
C THR A 134 -13.02 -8.57 2.00
N ILE A 135 -13.59 -9.14 0.94
CA ILE A 135 -13.03 -9.07 -0.41
C ILE A 135 -12.91 -7.61 -0.85
N VAL A 136 -13.99 -6.82 -0.72
CA VAL A 136 -13.98 -5.39 -1.07
C VAL A 136 -12.97 -4.62 -0.21
N ALA A 137 -12.86 -4.93 1.08
CA ALA A 137 -11.88 -4.31 1.97
C ALA A 137 -10.43 -4.59 1.53
N ILE A 138 -10.10 -5.85 1.22
CA ILE A 138 -8.78 -6.25 0.72
C ILE A 138 -8.47 -5.56 -0.61
N PHE A 139 -9.41 -5.55 -1.56
CA PHE A 139 -9.20 -4.86 -2.83
C PHE A 139 -9.08 -3.34 -2.66
N GLY A 140 -9.86 -2.75 -1.75
CA GLY A 140 -9.82 -1.33 -1.43
C GLY A 140 -8.47 -0.87 -0.89
N THR A 141 -7.83 -1.65 -0.02
CA THR A 141 -6.49 -1.34 0.50
C THR A 141 -5.38 -1.67 -0.50
N THR A 142 -5.54 -2.73 -1.29
CA THR A 142 -4.53 -3.22 -2.25
C THR A 142 -4.48 -2.39 -3.54
N ILE A 143 -5.63 -1.93 -4.02
CA ILE A 143 -5.79 -1.22 -5.30
C ILE A 143 -6.35 0.19 -5.02
N SER A 144 -5.89 0.78 -3.92
CA SER A 144 -6.29 2.12 -3.50
C SER A 144 -5.93 3.16 -4.56
N PRO A 145 -6.89 4.00 -5.03
CA PRO A 145 -6.64 4.93 -6.14
C PRO A 145 -5.49 5.90 -5.92
N TYR A 146 -5.15 6.22 -4.66
CA TYR A 146 -4.04 7.15 -4.38
C TYR A 146 -2.70 6.57 -4.84
N LEU A 147 -2.54 5.24 -4.83
CA LEU A 147 -1.34 4.57 -5.30
C LEU A 147 -1.07 4.84 -6.78
N PHE A 148 -2.11 5.07 -7.58
CA PHE A 148 -1.95 5.36 -9.02
C PHE A 148 -1.37 6.75 -9.23
N PHE A 149 -1.87 7.73 -8.46
CA PHE A 149 -1.35 9.08 -8.44
C PHE A 149 0.07 9.11 -7.89
N TRP A 150 0.31 8.39 -6.80
CA TRP A 150 1.61 8.27 -6.16
C TRP A 150 2.64 7.62 -7.09
N GLN A 151 2.31 6.48 -7.72
CA GLN A 151 3.22 5.78 -8.63
C GLN A 151 3.60 6.64 -9.85
N ALA A 152 2.62 7.34 -10.43
CA ALA A 152 2.89 8.24 -11.54
C ALA A 152 3.74 9.45 -11.10
N ALA A 153 3.46 10.02 -9.92
CA ALA A 153 4.23 11.13 -9.38
C ALA A 153 5.66 10.71 -9.02
N GLN A 154 5.86 9.50 -8.49
CA GLN A 154 7.18 8.95 -8.16
C GLN A 154 8.08 8.84 -9.39
N GLU A 155 7.54 8.39 -10.53
CA GLU A 155 8.31 8.32 -11.78
C GLU A 155 8.67 9.71 -12.34
N VAL A 156 7.87 10.73 -12.04
CA VAL A 156 8.17 12.13 -12.40
C VAL A 156 9.21 12.73 -11.47
N GLU A 157 9.09 12.49 -10.16
CA GLU A 157 10.10 12.90 -9.18
C GLU A 157 11.47 12.29 -9.51
N GLU A 158 11.49 11.01 -9.91
CA GLU A 158 12.72 10.34 -10.34
C GLU A 158 13.29 10.82 -11.69
N LEU A 159 12.47 11.46 -12.53
CA LEU A 159 12.91 12.18 -13.73
C LEU A 159 13.63 13.46 -13.31
N ASP A 160 12.99 14.26 -12.44
CA ASP A 160 13.50 15.55 -12.00
C ASP A 160 14.81 15.43 -11.19
N GLN A 161 15.00 14.31 -10.49
CA GLN A 161 16.20 14.06 -9.68
C GLN A 161 17.42 13.53 -10.46
N LYS A 162 17.24 13.10 -11.71
CA LYS A 162 18.32 12.47 -12.49
C LYS A 162 18.41 13.12 -13.86
N GLU A 163 19.40 13.99 -14.04
CA GLU A 163 19.62 14.75 -15.28
C GLU A 163 19.68 13.86 -16.54
N GLU A 164 20.19 12.64 -16.43
CA GLU A 164 20.26 11.69 -17.55
C GLU A 164 18.88 11.20 -18.03
N ARG A 165 17.84 11.30 -17.19
CA ARG A 165 16.52 10.73 -17.44
C ARG A 165 15.58 11.79 -17.98
N GLU A 166 15.01 11.55 -19.16
CA GLU A 166 14.00 12.43 -19.74
C GLU A 166 12.68 11.70 -20.00
N PRO A 167 11.56 12.44 -20.10
CA PRO A 167 10.27 11.86 -20.48
C PRO A 167 10.40 11.09 -21.79
N LEU A 168 9.80 9.90 -21.88
CA LEU A 168 9.95 9.05 -23.08
C LEU A 168 9.34 9.65 -24.34
N LYS A 169 8.45 10.64 -24.22
CA LYS A 169 8.00 11.46 -25.36
C LYS A 169 9.15 12.27 -25.99
N GLN A 170 10.16 12.66 -25.21
CA GLN A 170 11.32 13.44 -25.64
C GLN A 170 12.51 12.53 -26.00
N LYS A 171 12.89 11.58 -25.13
CA LYS A 171 13.95 10.60 -25.38
C LYS A 171 13.41 9.17 -25.48
N ARG A 172 12.92 8.80 -26.66
CA ARG A 172 12.40 7.46 -26.95
C ARG A 172 13.45 6.35 -26.84
N SER A 173 14.73 6.65 -27.04
CA SER A 173 15.82 5.68 -26.91
C SER A 173 15.94 5.06 -25.53
N GLN A 174 15.50 5.76 -24.47
CA GLN A 174 15.51 5.26 -23.09
C GLN A 174 14.34 4.30 -22.79
N ALA A 175 13.39 4.12 -23.72
CA ALA A 175 12.17 3.36 -23.46
C ALA A 175 12.42 1.88 -23.11
N PRO A 176 13.28 1.12 -23.80
CA PRO A 176 13.50 -0.29 -23.47
C PRO A 176 14.00 -0.49 -22.03
N ASP A 177 15.01 0.29 -21.63
CA ASP A 177 15.61 0.17 -20.29
C ASP A 177 14.68 0.68 -19.19
N ALA A 178 14.03 1.84 -19.42
CA ALA A 178 13.10 2.41 -18.46
C ALA A 178 11.89 1.48 -18.22
N LEU A 179 11.29 0.94 -19.28
CA LEU A 179 10.13 0.04 -19.15
C LEU A 179 10.52 -1.30 -18.51
N LYS A 180 11.71 -1.84 -18.82
CA LYS A 180 12.22 -3.05 -18.17
C LYS A 180 12.44 -2.84 -16.68
N ARG A 181 13.03 -1.70 -16.29
CA ARG A 181 13.23 -1.33 -14.88
C ARG A 181 11.90 -1.21 -14.15
N ILE A 182 10.96 -0.43 -14.68
CA ILE A 182 9.61 -0.25 -14.10
C ILE A 182 8.93 -1.61 -13.93
N ARG A 183 9.05 -2.49 -14.93
CA ARG A 183 8.46 -3.83 -14.89
C ARG A 183 9.00 -4.66 -13.74
N TRP A 184 10.33 -4.74 -13.60
CA TRP A 184 10.95 -5.53 -12.55
C TRP A 184 10.69 -4.96 -11.16
N ASP A 185 10.85 -3.67 -10.99
CA ASP A 185 10.64 -3.00 -9.70
C ASP A 185 9.19 -3.18 -9.22
N THR A 186 8.22 -2.94 -10.11
CA THR A 186 6.80 -3.13 -9.80
C THR A 186 6.48 -4.61 -9.55
N PHE A 187 7.00 -5.54 -10.37
CA PHE A 187 6.69 -6.96 -10.19
C PHE A 187 7.23 -7.49 -8.86
N VAL A 188 8.50 -7.20 -8.54
CA VAL A 188 9.14 -7.64 -7.29
C VAL A 188 8.45 -7.01 -6.09
N GLY A 189 8.21 -5.69 -6.11
CA GLY A 189 7.53 -5.00 -5.01
C GLY A 189 6.14 -5.55 -4.73
N MET A 190 5.34 -5.77 -5.78
CA MET A 190 3.99 -6.33 -5.63
C MET A 190 4.02 -7.80 -5.21
N ALA A 191 4.97 -8.60 -5.70
CA ALA A 191 5.12 -9.99 -5.27
C ALA A 191 5.43 -10.09 -3.78
N VAL A 192 6.40 -9.30 -3.28
CA VAL A 192 6.74 -9.25 -1.84
C VAL A 192 5.53 -8.82 -1.02
N SER A 193 4.81 -7.78 -1.46
CA SER A 193 3.60 -7.31 -0.77
C SER A 193 2.51 -8.38 -0.68
N ASN A 194 2.28 -9.14 -1.76
CA ASN A 194 1.28 -10.22 -1.76
C ASN A 194 1.72 -11.40 -0.89
N ILE A 195 3.00 -11.77 -0.89
CA ILE A 195 3.53 -12.83 -0.03
C ILE A 195 3.34 -12.48 1.45
N VAL A 196 3.70 -11.25 1.84
CA VAL A 196 3.48 -10.77 3.21
C VAL A 196 1.99 -10.75 3.56
N GLY A 197 1.13 -10.26 2.65
CA GLY A 197 -0.32 -10.25 2.87
C GLY A 197 -0.90 -11.65 3.07
N LEU A 198 -0.49 -12.62 2.26
CA LEU A 198 -0.85 -14.03 2.42
C LEU A 198 -0.34 -14.59 3.75
N ALA A 199 0.88 -14.25 4.16
CA ALA A 199 1.43 -14.68 5.44
C ALA A 199 0.62 -14.15 6.63
N ILE A 200 0.15 -12.90 6.59
CA ILE A 200 -0.74 -12.32 7.61
C ILE A 200 -2.08 -13.07 7.64
N ILE A 201 -2.68 -13.33 6.48
CA ILE A 201 -3.96 -14.05 6.39
C ILE A 201 -3.84 -15.48 6.93
N LEU A 202 -2.82 -16.22 6.50
CA LEU A 202 -2.59 -17.59 6.97
C LEU A 202 -2.25 -17.63 8.46
N GLY A 203 -1.40 -16.72 8.93
CA GLY A 203 -1.03 -16.61 10.34
C GLY A 203 -2.24 -16.33 11.23
N THR A 204 -3.09 -15.39 10.85
CA THR A 204 -4.32 -15.08 11.60
C THR A 204 -5.34 -16.22 11.54
N ALA A 205 -5.49 -16.90 10.41
CA ALA A 205 -6.36 -18.08 10.30
C ALA A 205 -5.88 -19.24 11.20
N ALA A 206 -4.60 -19.56 11.17
CA ALA A 206 -4.04 -20.69 11.92
C ALA A 206 -3.90 -20.43 13.43
N THR A 207 -3.90 -19.17 13.87
CA THR A 207 -3.76 -18.80 15.29
C THR A 207 -5.08 -18.29 15.89
N LEU A 208 -5.63 -17.19 15.37
CA LEU A 208 -6.80 -16.53 15.94
C LEU A 208 -8.09 -17.27 15.59
N ASN A 209 -8.31 -17.57 14.31
CA ASN A 209 -9.54 -18.24 13.88
C ASN A 209 -9.62 -19.67 14.43
N ALA A 210 -8.51 -20.41 14.41
CA ALA A 210 -8.41 -21.73 15.04
C ALA A 210 -8.69 -21.71 16.55
N ALA A 211 -8.33 -20.62 17.25
CA ALA A 211 -8.64 -20.41 18.66
C ALA A 211 -10.05 -19.85 18.91
N GLY A 212 -10.91 -19.75 17.89
CA GLY A 212 -12.27 -19.23 17.98
C GLY A 212 -12.36 -17.71 18.16
N LYS A 213 -11.25 -16.97 18.03
CA LYS A 213 -11.23 -15.50 18.11
C LYS A 213 -11.55 -14.91 16.74
N THR A 214 -12.83 -14.60 16.53
CA THR A 214 -13.33 -13.94 15.30
C THR A 214 -13.47 -12.43 15.45
N GLU A 215 -13.33 -11.91 16.68
CA GLU A 215 -13.29 -10.48 16.96
C GLU A 215 -11.90 -10.08 17.44
N VAL A 216 -11.30 -9.07 16.79
CA VAL A 216 -10.13 -8.38 17.34
C VAL A 216 -10.70 -7.29 18.25
N ALA A 217 -10.49 -7.47 19.56
CA ALA A 217 -11.13 -6.67 20.61
C ALA A 217 -11.05 -5.15 20.33
N ARG A 218 -12.21 -4.49 20.28
CA ARG A 218 -12.32 -3.06 20.54
C ARG A 218 -12.07 -2.88 22.04
N PHE A 219 -10.86 -2.48 22.41
CA PHE A 219 -10.59 -1.98 23.75
C PHE A 219 -11.16 -0.56 23.82
N VAL A 220 -12.41 -0.45 24.29
CA VAL A 220 -12.99 0.81 24.79
C VAL A 220 -12.50 1.00 26.22
#